data_AF-A0A9W8XYM0-F1
#
_entry.id   AF-A0A9W8XYM0-F1
#
_cell.length_a   1.000
_cell.length_b   1.000
_cell.length_c   1.000
_cell.angle_alpha   90.00
_cell.angle_beta   90.00
_cell.angle_gamma   90.00
#
_symmetry.space_group_name_H-M   'P 1'
#
loop_
_entity.id
_entity.type
_entity.pdbx_description
1 polymer ?
#
loop_
_entity_poly.entity_id
_entity_poly.type
_entity_poly.pdbx_seq_one_letter_code
_entity_poly.pdbx_strand_id
1 'polypeptide(L)'
;MYSRNPNSGSRSALSVTKGHCFDPTANDFAPSGRNNKTQPQSDMSKPMSAPPSPYLEARVLNLEEEHANLRGDVDTLKELFHDLSFSVEKLGKGGWPVKVGPFQDADIAKSHQSTTQLKSKLEMQSVDGNVDMPKVNNMGASKMNNGVSTSAKSIPPHLRAARNEVSVTNGSRGHSKNISPNSRLVTDGPVDYVFRQQEASAAVPSPPISPTTVIGADLSSKLREISVDVDKDWKPYYLTTLPKLPSDVLAKIPVDNMVTFHPDFIHNTFDGMIWSPGLRFVKGPGPCPLKNRTYYLLGPHTEPFLPKKPGEHGAKLTAFFNVALEEQFGDLLKDGSNSYEDVPMFIMVNNRYVYFGNYSQTRWSDKLDYDTMMAHVPEHVKKFWASELTTACREEWVTDALKKHFFEKPEYEGRLYTALGDEATVNSAKEVELHEKMTKDVKKYIEELREWEREANMRVSMIKEDFILQAFERADADDPPALRLWWEYLQCVDWKKDFYGFLVTLQSRNADYLK
;
A
#
# COMPACT_ATOMS: atom_id res chain seq x y z
N MET A 1 7.88 69.02 9.31
CA MET A 1 8.20 69.56 10.65
C MET A 1 9.28 68.68 11.29
N TYR A 2 10.25 69.28 11.97
CA TYR A 2 11.42 68.60 12.57
C TYR A 2 11.36 68.63 14.10
N SER A 3 11.71 67.52 14.76
CA SER A 3 12.28 67.41 16.12
C SER A 3 12.71 65.94 16.31
N ARG A 4 13.93 65.49 16.66
CA ARG A 4 15.08 65.99 17.47
C ARG A 4 14.69 66.33 18.92
N ASN A 5 15.38 65.94 20.00
CA ASN A 5 16.62 65.15 20.28
C ASN A 5 16.58 64.73 21.80
N PRO A 6 17.61 64.17 22.53
CA PRO A 6 19.00 63.79 22.20
C PRO A 6 19.53 62.43 22.78
N ASN A 7 20.84 62.23 22.66
CA ASN A 7 21.87 61.52 23.48
C ASN A 7 21.58 61.19 24.97
N SER A 8 22.28 60.30 25.69
CA SER A 8 23.60 59.56 25.60
C SER A 8 23.55 58.35 26.57
N GLY A 9 24.40 57.29 26.60
CA GLY A 9 25.70 56.94 25.99
C GLY A 9 26.38 55.80 26.82
N SER A 10 27.59 55.37 26.42
CA SER A 10 28.55 54.48 27.16
C SER A 10 28.42 52.92 27.15
N ARG A 11 29.39 52.30 26.45
CA ARG A 11 30.26 51.13 26.79
C ARG A 11 29.66 49.83 27.38
N SER A 12 30.03 48.67 26.77
CA SER A 12 31.10 47.79 27.30
C SER A 12 31.48 46.58 26.42
N ALA A 13 32.77 46.24 26.45
CA ALA A 13 33.46 44.95 26.25
C ALA A 13 33.07 43.97 25.12
N LEU A 14 34.02 43.80 24.18
CA LEU A 14 34.20 42.58 23.38
C LEU A 14 34.85 41.47 24.23
N SER A 15 34.49 40.20 23.97
CA SER A 15 35.20 39.02 24.48
C SER A 15 35.73 38.17 23.32
N VAL A 16 36.99 37.73 23.43
CA VAL A 16 37.72 36.98 22.40
C VAL A 16 38.32 35.72 23.02
N THR A 17 37.90 34.54 22.55
CA THR A 17 38.62 33.27 22.71
C THR A 17 38.38 32.45 21.44
N LYS A 18 39.37 32.39 20.52
CA LYS A 18 40.43 31.37 20.46
C LYS A 18 39.90 29.99 20.05
N GLY A 19 40.10 29.64 18.77
CA GLY A 19 39.97 28.27 18.30
C GLY A 19 41.21 27.43 18.63
N HIS A 20 41.05 26.10 18.62
CA HIS A 20 42.14 25.14 18.65
C HIS A 20 42.21 24.39 17.32
N CYS A 21 43.40 24.40 16.72
CA CYS A 21 43.80 23.51 15.64
C CYS A 21 44.08 22.11 16.24
N PHE A 22 43.70 21.04 15.54
CA PHE A 22 44.15 19.69 15.87
C PHE A 22 45.24 19.25 14.89
N ASP A 23 46.32 18.72 15.46
CA ASP A 23 47.55 18.32 14.77
C ASP A 23 47.58 16.78 14.63
N PRO A 24 47.69 16.20 13.41
CA PRO A 24 47.43 14.78 13.18
C PRO A 24 48.70 13.90 13.24
N THR A 25 49.45 13.92 14.34
CA THR A 25 50.50 12.91 14.60
C THR A 25 50.66 12.57 16.09
N ALA A 26 50.08 11.44 16.51
CA ALA A 26 50.45 10.74 17.73
C ALA A 26 50.05 9.24 17.63
N ASN A 27 51.01 8.39 17.28
CA ASN A 27 50.91 6.94 17.47
C ASN A 27 51.16 6.58 18.94
N ASP A 28 51.05 5.28 19.23
CA ASP A 28 51.46 4.58 20.45
C ASP A 28 50.48 4.61 21.63
N PHE A 29 49.62 3.59 21.68
CA PHE A 29 49.03 3.10 22.93
C PHE A 29 49.23 1.59 23.06
N ALA A 30 49.99 1.17 24.07
CA ALA A 30 50.31 -0.22 24.38
C ALA A 30 49.79 -0.60 25.77
N PRO A 31 48.91 -1.60 25.92
CA PRO A 31 48.44 -2.04 27.23
C PRO A 31 49.47 -2.97 27.90
N SER A 32 50.08 -2.48 28.98
CA SER A 32 51.01 -3.28 29.80
C SER A 32 50.25 -4.17 30.79
N GLY A 33 50.29 -5.50 30.59
CA GLY A 33 49.80 -6.47 31.57
C GLY A 33 50.83 -6.76 32.68
N ARG A 34 50.38 -6.99 33.92
CA ARG A 34 51.25 -7.40 35.04
C ARG A 34 50.86 -8.78 35.57
N ASN A 35 51.87 -9.64 35.70
CA ASN A 35 51.75 -11.10 35.88
C ASN A 35 51.47 -11.58 37.31
N ASN A 36 51.03 -12.84 37.43
CA ASN A 36 51.79 -13.85 38.20
C ASN A 36 51.43 -15.32 37.88
N LYS A 37 52.40 -16.05 37.27
CA LYS A 37 52.86 -17.45 37.49
C LYS A 37 51.81 -18.58 37.62
N THR A 38 51.95 -19.73 36.93
CA THR A 38 53.12 -20.64 36.97
C THR A 38 53.22 -21.59 35.72
N GLN A 39 54.45 -22.02 35.41
CA GLN A 39 54.96 -22.93 34.34
C GLN A 39 54.46 -24.41 34.38
N PRO A 40 54.85 -25.35 33.46
CA PRO A 40 55.80 -25.23 32.31
C PRO A 40 55.44 -25.88 30.93
N GLN A 41 56.16 -25.42 29.89
CA GLN A 41 56.68 -26.12 28.68
C GLN A 41 55.77 -26.87 27.67
N SER A 42 55.75 -26.36 26.43
CA SER A 42 56.15 -27.12 25.21
C SER A 42 56.47 -26.16 24.04
N ASP A 43 57.08 -26.68 22.98
CA ASP A 43 57.86 -25.92 21.99
C ASP A 43 57.09 -25.31 20.79
N MET A 44 57.77 -24.31 20.21
CA MET A 44 57.60 -23.62 18.93
C MET A 44 56.59 -24.13 17.88
N SER A 45 55.77 -23.19 17.36
CA SER A 45 55.54 -23.05 15.91
C SER A 45 55.06 -21.63 15.55
N LYS A 46 55.51 -21.10 14.40
CA LYS A 46 55.06 -19.79 13.87
C LYS A 46 53.68 -19.95 13.24
N PRO A 47 52.67 -19.13 13.56
CA PRO A 47 51.43 -19.10 12.77
C PRO A 47 51.74 -18.48 11.40
N MET A 48 51.60 -19.27 10.34
CA MET A 48 51.52 -18.73 8.98
C MET A 48 50.27 -17.86 8.85
N SER A 49 50.39 -16.70 8.19
CA SER A 49 49.23 -15.88 7.86
C SER A 49 48.27 -16.67 6.98
N ALA A 50 47.04 -16.88 7.45
CA ALA A 50 45.99 -17.45 6.60
C ALA A 50 45.78 -16.51 5.39
N PRO A 51 45.62 -17.05 4.17
CA PRO A 51 45.29 -16.23 3.01
C PRO A 51 43.94 -15.51 3.23
N PRO A 52 43.76 -14.30 2.66
CA PRO A 52 42.48 -13.59 2.74
C PRO A 52 41.34 -14.47 2.24
N SER A 53 40.19 -14.41 2.91
CA SER A 53 39.07 -15.25 2.51
C SER A 53 38.45 -14.71 1.21
N PRO A 54 38.29 -15.52 0.15
CA PRO A 54 37.75 -15.05 -1.13
C PRO A 54 36.36 -14.41 -1.02
N TYR A 55 35.62 -14.78 0.03
CA TYR A 55 34.31 -14.21 0.36
C TYR A 55 34.36 -12.73 0.73
N LEU A 56 35.41 -12.26 1.42
CA LEU A 56 35.56 -10.84 1.75
C LEU A 56 35.93 -10.02 0.52
N GLU A 57 36.81 -10.54 -0.34
CA GLU A 57 37.20 -9.89 -1.60
C GLU A 57 36.01 -9.74 -2.54
N ALA A 58 35.20 -10.81 -2.73
CA ALA A 58 33.96 -10.74 -3.50
C ALA A 58 32.94 -9.75 -2.92
N ARG A 59 32.82 -9.65 -1.59
CA ARG A 59 31.92 -8.69 -0.95
C ARG A 59 32.39 -7.25 -1.11
N VAL A 60 33.70 -6.99 -1.10
CA VAL A 60 34.26 -5.65 -1.36
C VAL A 60 34.00 -5.25 -2.82
N LEU A 61 34.27 -6.14 -3.79
CA LEU A 61 34.02 -5.86 -5.21
C LEU A 61 32.54 -5.53 -5.50
N ASN A 62 31.59 -6.29 -4.94
CA ASN A 62 30.16 -5.98 -5.09
C ASN A 62 29.79 -4.60 -4.51
N LEU A 63 30.36 -4.23 -3.35
CA LEU A 63 30.11 -2.92 -2.74
C LEU A 63 30.73 -1.76 -3.54
N GLU A 64 31.88 -2.00 -4.18
CA GLU A 64 32.51 -1.03 -5.09
C GLU A 64 31.65 -0.83 -6.37
N GLU A 65 31.07 -1.90 -6.91
CA GLU A 65 30.14 -1.85 -8.06
C GLU A 65 28.83 -1.13 -7.70
N GLU A 66 28.17 -1.48 -6.58
CA GLU A 66 26.95 -0.80 -6.11
C GLU A 66 27.20 0.71 -5.88
N HIS A 67 28.33 1.07 -5.30
CA HIS A 67 28.70 2.48 -5.07
C HIS A 67 29.07 3.22 -6.36
N ALA A 68 29.59 2.53 -7.38
CA ALA A 68 29.79 3.11 -8.71
C ALA A 68 28.45 3.39 -9.42
N ASN A 69 27.51 2.44 -9.37
CA ASN A 69 26.16 2.61 -9.92
C ASN A 69 25.42 3.77 -9.25
N LEU A 70 25.46 3.86 -7.92
CA LEU A 70 24.84 4.96 -7.16
C LEU A 70 25.39 6.35 -7.54
N ARG A 71 26.66 6.45 -7.94
CA ARG A 71 27.23 7.71 -8.46
C ARG A 71 26.65 8.07 -9.83
N GLY A 72 26.46 7.09 -10.71
CA GLY A 72 25.78 7.29 -12.00
C GLY A 72 24.36 7.80 -11.86
N ASP A 73 23.59 7.24 -10.91
CA ASP A 73 22.22 7.70 -10.61
C ASP A 73 22.22 9.14 -10.07
N VAL A 74 23.16 9.48 -9.17
CA VAL A 74 23.31 10.83 -8.62
C VAL A 74 23.70 11.85 -9.68
N ASP A 75 24.53 11.48 -10.65
CA ASP A 75 24.91 12.37 -11.76
C ASP A 75 23.75 12.54 -12.76
N THR A 76 23.03 11.46 -13.09
CA THR A 76 21.80 11.50 -13.90
C THR A 76 20.74 12.42 -13.27
N LEU A 77 20.58 12.37 -11.94
CA LEU A 77 19.65 13.23 -11.22
C LEU A 77 20.05 14.71 -11.26
N LYS A 78 21.36 15.03 -11.28
CA LYS A 78 21.84 16.41 -11.47
C LYS A 78 21.54 16.92 -12.88
N GLU A 79 21.73 16.09 -13.90
CA GLU A 79 21.40 16.46 -15.29
C GLU A 79 19.91 16.80 -15.43
N LEU A 80 19.02 15.92 -14.94
CA LEU A 80 17.57 16.17 -14.90
C LEU A 80 17.20 17.45 -14.12
N PHE A 81 17.87 17.73 -13.01
CA PHE A 81 17.67 18.96 -12.24
C PHE A 81 18.11 20.21 -13.02
N HIS A 82 19.21 20.14 -13.75
CA HIS A 82 19.69 21.23 -14.60
C HIS A 82 18.77 21.48 -15.80
N ASP A 83 18.30 20.42 -16.47
CA ASP A 83 17.35 20.51 -17.58
C ASP A 83 15.99 21.10 -17.14
N LEU A 84 15.49 20.69 -15.97
CA LEU A 84 14.28 21.27 -15.38
C LEU A 84 14.49 22.75 -15.04
N SER A 85 15.62 23.09 -14.41
CA SER A 85 15.95 24.47 -14.05
C SER A 85 16.06 25.37 -15.29
N PHE A 86 16.72 24.88 -16.35
CA PHE A 86 16.82 25.57 -17.65
C PHE A 86 15.44 25.73 -18.32
N SER A 87 14.58 24.72 -18.24
CA SER A 87 13.22 24.76 -18.77
C SER A 87 12.35 25.81 -18.05
N VAL A 88 12.45 25.90 -16.72
CA VAL A 88 11.78 26.94 -15.91
C VAL A 88 12.32 28.33 -16.24
N GLU A 89 13.63 28.50 -16.38
CA GLU A 89 14.23 29.79 -16.75
C GLU A 89 13.81 30.22 -18.17
N LYS A 90 13.74 29.28 -19.11
CA LYS A 90 13.26 29.51 -20.48
C LYS A 90 11.77 29.89 -20.53
N LEU A 91 10.93 29.28 -19.68
CA LEU A 91 9.54 29.69 -19.50
C LEU A 91 9.44 31.12 -18.96
N GLY A 92 10.25 31.48 -17.96
CA GLY A 92 10.29 32.83 -17.40
C GLY A 92 10.75 33.90 -18.40
N LYS A 93 11.73 33.58 -19.26
CA LYS A 93 12.23 34.49 -20.32
C LYS A 93 11.32 34.58 -21.54
N GLY A 94 10.41 33.62 -21.74
CA GLY A 94 9.61 33.49 -22.96
C GLY A 94 8.47 34.49 -23.14
N GLY A 95 8.14 35.29 -22.11
CA GLY A 95 7.05 36.28 -22.19
C GLY A 95 5.64 35.69 -22.31
N TRP A 96 5.48 34.39 -22.05
CA TRP A 96 4.16 33.76 -22.02
C TRP A 96 3.40 34.22 -20.76
N PRO A 97 2.18 34.79 -20.88
CA PRO A 97 1.37 35.18 -19.74
C PRO A 97 0.68 33.95 -19.13
N VAL A 98 1.48 33.02 -18.58
CA VAL A 98 0.96 31.87 -17.85
C VAL A 98 0.38 32.38 -16.54
N LYS A 99 -0.95 32.55 -16.48
CA LYS A 99 -1.68 32.66 -15.22
C LYS A 99 -1.68 31.31 -14.50
N VAL A 100 -0.52 30.95 -13.97
CA VAL A 100 -0.44 30.00 -12.87
C VAL A 100 -1.19 30.61 -11.68
N GLY A 101 -2.07 29.83 -11.05
CA GLY A 101 -2.78 30.23 -9.83
C GLY A 101 -1.81 30.57 -8.70
N PRO A 102 -2.25 31.13 -7.57
CA PRO A 102 -1.35 31.60 -6.51
C PRO A 102 -0.49 30.45 -5.96
N PHE A 103 0.73 30.33 -6.46
CA PHE A 103 1.77 29.56 -5.81
C PHE A 103 2.01 30.22 -4.46
N GLN A 104 1.91 29.43 -3.38
CA GLN A 104 2.52 29.85 -2.12
C GLN A 104 4.00 30.07 -2.42
N ASP A 105 4.52 31.26 -2.11
CA ASP A 105 5.94 31.56 -2.24
C ASP A 105 6.73 30.58 -1.36
N ALA A 106 7.20 29.50 -1.98
CA ALA A 106 8.01 28.49 -1.35
C ALA A 106 9.36 29.13 -1.04
N ASP A 107 9.51 29.60 0.20
CA ASP A 107 10.68 30.28 0.71
C ASP A 107 11.96 29.50 0.36
N ILE A 108 12.67 29.98 -0.65
CA ILE A 108 13.86 29.34 -1.23
C ILE A 108 14.95 29.20 -0.16
N ALA A 109 15.00 30.12 0.81
CA ALA A 109 15.92 30.04 1.93
C ALA A 109 15.59 28.86 2.86
N LYS A 110 14.30 28.58 3.14
CA LYS A 110 13.89 27.38 3.88
C LYS A 110 14.22 26.10 3.14
N SER A 111 13.96 26.05 1.82
CA SER A 111 14.29 24.87 1.01
C SER A 111 15.80 24.55 1.09
N HIS A 112 16.64 25.55 0.82
CA HIS A 112 18.10 25.41 0.92
C HIS A 112 18.56 25.04 2.34
N GLN A 113 17.94 25.62 3.38
CA GLN A 113 18.22 25.28 4.78
C GLN A 113 17.91 23.80 5.08
N SER A 114 16.77 23.28 4.62
CA SER A 114 16.42 21.86 4.74
C SER A 114 17.41 20.95 4.02
N THR A 115 17.86 21.31 2.81
CA THR A 115 18.88 20.54 2.07
C THR A 115 20.21 20.49 2.84
N THR A 116 20.66 21.63 3.39
CA THR A 116 21.90 21.65 4.20
C THR A 116 21.77 20.85 5.50
N GLN A 117 20.62 20.87 6.17
CA GLN A 117 20.39 20.05 7.37
C GLN A 117 20.38 18.54 7.05
N LEU A 118 19.78 18.13 5.92
CA LEU A 118 19.79 16.74 5.48
C LEU A 118 21.22 16.26 5.21
N LYS A 119 22.03 17.08 4.51
CA LYS A 119 23.44 16.78 4.26
C LYS A 119 24.23 16.59 5.56
N SER A 120 24.08 17.50 6.55
CA SER A 120 24.77 17.35 7.83
C SER A 120 24.36 16.10 8.62
N LYS A 121 23.11 15.65 8.49
CA LYS A 121 22.64 14.41 9.14
C LYS A 121 23.26 13.16 8.53
N LEU A 122 23.39 13.13 7.20
CA LEU A 122 24.05 12.03 6.49
C LEU A 122 25.55 11.94 6.81
N GLU A 123 26.24 13.09 6.85
CA GLU A 123 27.66 13.14 7.24
C GLU A 123 27.88 12.67 8.69
N MET A 124 26.96 12.96 9.62
CA MET A 124 27.04 12.46 11.00
C MET A 124 26.71 10.96 11.18
N GLN A 125 25.98 10.34 10.25
CA GLN A 125 25.68 8.89 10.33
C GLN A 125 26.75 8.00 9.68
N SER A 126 27.75 8.59 9.01
CA SER A 126 28.81 7.84 8.32
C SER A 126 29.96 7.37 9.23
N VAL A 127 29.92 7.65 10.54
CA VAL A 127 31.01 7.38 11.49
C VAL A 127 30.48 6.71 12.76
N ASP A 128 30.17 5.41 12.66
CA ASP A 128 30.40 4.41 13.74
C ASP A 128 29.99 3.01 13.25
N GLY A 129 30.95 2.29 12.65
CA GLY A 129 30.77 0.94 12.14
C GLY A 129 31.61 -0.07 12.92
N ASN A 130 31.21 -0.42 14.15
CA ASN A 130 31.88 -1.45 14.94
C ASN A 130 30.84 -2.40 15.57
N VAL A 131 30.77 -3.64 15.07
CA VAL A 131 29.82 -4.67 15.53
C VAL A 131 30.55 -5.99 15.71
N ASP A 132 30.89 -6.30 16.97
CA ASP A 132 31.32 -7.64 17.38
C ASP A 132 30.15 -8.62 17.30
N MET A 133 30.41 -9.82 16.74
CA MET A 133 29.43 -10.90 16.60
C MET A 133 29.87 -12.12 17.42
N PRO A 134 29.11 -12.56 18.45
CA PRO A 134 29.53 -13.66 19.31
C PRO A 134 29.39 -15.02 18.63
N LYS A 135 30.47 -15.80 18.73
CA LYS A 135 30.64 -17.12 18.11
C LYS A 135 30.13 -18.22 19.04
N VAL A 136 29.13 -19.01 18.62
CA VAL A 136 28.63 -20.17 19.37
C VAL A 136 28.82 -21.45 18.56
N ASN A 137 29.75 -22.29 19.01
CA ASN A 137 29.85 -23.70 18.63
C ASN A 137 29.21 -24.55 19.74
N ASN A 138 28.40 -25.56 19.40
CA ASN A 138 28.67 -26.90 19.93
C ASN A 138 27.96 -28.04 19.18
N MET A 139 28.58 -29.22 19.22
CA MET A 139 28.09 -30.47 18.64
C MET A 139 27.11 -31.19 19.59
N GLY A 140 26.23 -32.03 19.02
CA GLY A 140 25.42 -32.98 19.79
C GLY A 140 24.63 -33.94 18.90
N ALA A 141 25.18 -35.12 18.62
CA ALA A 141 24.49 -36.18 17.88
C ALA A 141 23.74 -37.12 18.84
N SER A 142 22.46 -37.41 18.59
CA SER A 142 21.75 -38.54 19.22
C SER A 142 20.42 -38.92 18.55
N LYS A 143 20.34 -40.18 18.12
CA LYS A 143 19.18 -41.10 18.02
C LYS A 143 17.90 -40.72 17.25
N MET A 144 17.50 -41.67 16.41
CA MET A 144 16.18 -41.86 15.82
C MET A 144 15.08 -42.08 16.88
N ASN A 145 13.90 -41.51 16.67
CA ASN A 145 12.64 -42.28 16.61
C ASN A 145 11.43 -41.45 16.12
N ASN A 146 10.58 -42.13 15.35
CA ASN A 146 9.18 -41.86 14.94
C ASN A 146 8.48 -40.52 15.30
N GLY A 147 7.88 -39.89 14.29
CA GLY A 147 6.87 -38.84 14.50
C GLY A 147 6.52 -38.00 13.27
N VAL A 148 6.22 -38.59 12.10
CA VAL A 148 5.85 -37.81 10.91
C VAL A 148 4.45 -37.21 11.09
N SER A 149 4.40 -35.92 11.44
CA SER A 149 3.23 -35.07 11.29
C SER A 149 3.65 -33.79 10.56
N THR A 150 3.46 -33.76 9.24
CA THR A 150 3.81 -32.62 8.40
C THR A 150 2.62 -31.68 8.26
N SER A 151 2.59 -30.65 9.12
CA SER A 151 1.73 -29.47 8.91
C SER A 151 2.25 -28.64 7.74
N ALA A 152 1.98 -29.11 6.52
CA ALA A 152 2.31 -28.40 5.30
C ALA A 152 1.48 -27.10 5.21
N LYS A 153 2.14 -25.95 5.47
CA LYS A 153 1.57 -24.62 5.21
C LYS A 153 1.24 -24.54 3.71
N SER A 154 -0.03 -24.41 3.36
CA SER A 154 -0.48 -24.44 1.97
C SER A 154 -0.18 -23.13 1.25
N ILE A 155 0.83 -23.14 0.39
CA ILE A 155 1.02 -22.09 -0.65
C ILE A 155 -0.13 -22.24 -1.67
N PRO A 156 -0.91 -21.17 -1.96
CA PRO A 156 -2.05 -21.19 -2.87
C PRO A 156 -1.72 -21.72 -4.27
N PRO A 157 -2.64 -22.44 -4.94
CA PRO A 157 -2.39 -22.94 -6.30
C PRO A 157 -2.10 -21.85 -7.35
N HIS A 158 -2.69 -20.66 -7.22
CA HIS A 158 -2.52 -19.57 -8.19
C HIS A 158 -1.15 -18.88 -8.14
N LEU A 159 -0.34 -19.14 -7.11
CA LEU A 159 1.06 -18.67 -7.00
C LEU A 159 2.07 -19.74 -7.42
N ARG A 160 1.63 -20.88 -7.95
CA ARG A 160 2.52 -21.90 -8.54
C ARG A 160 2.60 -21.71 -10.05
N ALA A 161 3.67 -21.05 -10.50
CA ALA A 161 3.97 -20.92 -11.92
C ALA A 161 3.98 -22.29 -12.62
N ALA A 162 3.32 -22.39 -13.76
CA ALA A 162 3.07 -23.66 -14.43
C ALA A 162 4.36 -24.26 -15.04
N ARG A 163 4.72 -25.46 -14.58
CA ARG A 163 5.50 -26.44 -15.34
C ARG A 163 4.91 -27.82 -15.09
N ASN A 164 4.16 -28.31 -16.08
CA ASN A 164 4.46 -29.59 -16.72
C ASN A 164 3.58 -29.80 -17.96
N GLU A 165 4.19 -30.46 -18.94
CA GLU A 165 3.65 -30.78 -20.25
C GLU A 165 2.60 -31.90 -20.17
N VAL A 166 1.56 -31.85 -21.02
CA VAL A 166 0.83 -33.05 -21.43
C VAL A 166 0.64 -33.03 -22.95
N SER A 167 0.96 -34.17 -23.57
CA SER A 167 1.00 -34.37 -25.01
C SER A 167 -0.36 -34.68 -25.63
N VAL A 168 -0.72 -33.91 -26.66
CA VAL A 168 -1.35 -34.33 -27.95
C VAL A 168 -2.58 -35.25 -27.93
N THR A 169 -3.68 -34.80 -28.55
CA THR A 169 -4.35 -35.54 -29.65
C THR A 169 -5.09 -34.62 -30.62
N ASN A 170 -5.28 -35.09 -31.86
CA ASN A 170 -5.72 -34.32 -33.03
C ASN A 170 -7.21 -33.93 -33.04
N GLY A 171 -7.58 -32.82 -33.71
CA GLY A 171 -8.98 -32.60 -34.08
C GLY A 171 -9.35 -31.31 -34.85
N SER A 172 -9.34 -31.40 -36.19
CA SER A 172 -10.11 -30.55 -37.13
C SER A 172 -9.72 -29.08 -37.38
N ARG A 173 -9.60 -28.73 -38.67
CA ARG A 173 -9.46 -27.34 -39.16
C ARG A 173 -10.82 -26.65 -39.21
N GLY A 174 -11.00 -25.58 -38.46
CA GLY A 174 -12.04 -24.57 -38.69
C GLY A 174 -11.43 -23.30 -39.28
N HIS A 175 -11.63 -23.04 -40.58
CA HIS A 175 -11.38 -21.69 -41.11
C HIS A 175 -12.55 -20.79 -40.70
N SER A 176 -12.30 -19.77 -39.89
CA SER A 176 -13.24 -18.67 -39.68
C SER A 176 -12.53 -17.34 -39.93
N LYS A 177 -12.96 -16.65 -40.99
CA LYS A 177 -12.72 -15.22 -41.18
C LYS A 177 -13.90 -14.48 -40.56
N ASN A 178 -13.65 -13.56 -39.65
CA ASN A 178 -14.49 -12.39 -39.34
C ASN A 178 -13.53 -11.35 -38.76
N ILE A 179 -13.18 -10.27 -39.47
CA ILE A 179 -13.98 -9.05 -39.66
C ILE A 179 -14.31 -8.39 -38.32
N SER A 180 -13.50 -7.37 -38.00
CA SER A 180 -13.71 -6.45 -36.87
C SER A 180 -14.95 -5.58 -37.06
N PRO A 181 -15.82 -5.45 -36.05
CA PRO A 181 -16.78 -4.36 -35.96
C PRO A 181 -16.18 -3.19 -35.15
N ASN A 182 -15.91 -2.08 -35.83
CA ASN A 182 -15.62 -0.80 -35.17
C ASN A 182 -16.86 -0.29 -34.44
N SER A 183 -17.05 -0.68 -33.17
CA SER A 183 -18.08 -0.09 -32.31
C SER A 183 -17.64 1.31 -31.87
N ARG A 184 -18.13 2.33 -32.58
CA ARG A 184 -17.98 3.73 -32.17
C ARG A 184 -18.84 3.99 -30.94
N LEU A 185 -18.22 4.28 -29.80
CA LEU A 185 -18.88 4.98 -28.70
C LEU A 185 -19.39 6.34 -29.21
N VAL A 186 -20.70 6.43 -29.45
CA VAL A 186 -21.37 7.69 -29.77
C VAL A 186 -21.66 8.41 -28.46
N THR A 187 -21.04 9.57 -28.27
CA THR A 187 -21.37 10.48 -27.16
C THR A 187 -21.77 11.82 -27.72
N ASP A 188 -23.06 12.14 -27.70
CA ASP A 188 -23.56 13.51 -27.79
C ASP A 188 -24.93 13.59 -27.10
N GLY A 189 -25.00 14.39 -26.04
CA GLY A 189 -26.21 14.66 -25.27
C GLY A 189 -26.05 15.98 -24.52
N PRO A 190 -26.93 16.98 -24.68
CA PRO A 190 -26.76 18.30 -24.09
C PRO A 190 -27.13 18.29 -22.59
N VAL A 191 -26.34 19.01 -21.78
CA VAL A 191 -26.59 19.19 -20.34
C VAL A 191 -26.99 20.64 -20.08
N ASP A 192 -28.28 20.87 -19.87
CA ASP A 192 -28.81 22.17 -19.43
C ASP A 192 -28.63 22.35 -17.91
N TYR A 193 -27.71 23.23 -17.51
CA TYR A 193 -27.56 23.64 -16.12
C TYR A 193 -28.45 24.85 -15.79
N VAL A 194 -29.56 24.61 -15.07
CA VAL A 194 -30.39 25.68 -14.50
C VAL A 194 -29.98 25.96 -13.06
N PHE A 195 -29.23 27.03 -12.84
CA PHE A 195 -28.96 27.57 -11.51
C PHE A 195 -30.22 28.21 -10.92
N ARG A 196 -30.67 27.75 -9.74
CA ARG A 196 -31.68 28.46 -8.93
C ARG A 196 -31.08 28.80 -7.56
N GLN A 197 -30.65 30.05 -7.40
CA GLN A 197 -30.40 30.61 -6.07
C GLN A 197 -31.71 30.70 -5.30
N GLN A 198 -31.69 30.31 -4.02
CA GLN A 198 -32.75 30.61 -3.08
C GLN A 198 -32.10 31.07 -1.77
N GLU A 199 -32.18 32.37 -1.51
CA GLU A 199 -31.71 32.99 -0.28
C GLU A 199 -32.66 32.64 0.87
N ALA A 200 -32.12 32.36 2.05
CA ALA A 200 -32.88 32.15 3.28
C ALA A 200 -32.25 32.91 4.44
N SER A 201 -33.11 33.51 5.27
CA SER A 201 -32.75 34.53 6.27
C SER A 201 -31.84 34.03 7.39
N ALA A 202 -30.94 34.91 7.85
CA ALA A 202 -30.15 34.69 9.06
C ALA A 202 -31.03 34.72 10.32
N ALA A 203 -30.66 33.90 11.31
CA ALA A 203 -31.17 33.94 12.68
C ALA A 203 -30.00 34.00 13.67
N VAL A 204 -30.18 34.75 14.77
CA VAL A 204 -29.14 35.07 15.75
C VAL A 204 -29.00 33.94 16.80
N PRO A 205 -27.78 33.45 17.10
CA PRO A 205 -27.57 32.49 18.18
C PRO A 205 -27.32 33.17 19.54
N SER A 206 -28.02 32.67 20.57
CA SER A 206 -27.84 32.99 21.99
C SER A 206 -26.60 32.30 22.60
N PRO A 207 -26.07 32.77 23.75
CA PRO A 207 -24.78 32.29 24.28
C PRO A 207 -24.83 30.84 24.82
N PRO A 208 -23.67 30.13 24.83
CA PRO A 208 -23.61 28.70 25.15
C PRO A 208 -23.74 28.39 26.65
N ILE A 209 -24.48 27.32 26.94
CA ILE A 209 -24.52 26.68 28.25
C ILE A 209 -23.38 25.66 28.35
N SER A 210 -22.71 25.58 29.51
CA SER A 210 -21.57 24.71 29.77
C SER A 210 -21.86 23.22 29.49
N PRO A 211 -20.89 22.44 28.98
CA PRO A 211 -21.12 21.07 28.56
C PRO A 211 -21.31 20.15 29.77
N THR A 212 -22.50 19.56 29.88
CA THR A 212 -22.72 18.38 30.72
C THR A 212 -22.62 17.14 29.85
N THR A 213 -21.65 16.28 30.15
CA THR A 213 -21.37 15.05 29.39
C THR A 213 -22.51 14.03 29.56
N VAL A 214 -23.52 14.11 28.69
CA VAL A 214 -24.60 13.11 28.57
C VAL A 214 -24.61 12.57 27.14
N ILE A 215 -23.73 11.60 26.88
CA ILE A 215 -23.74 10.78 25.66
C ILE A 215 -23.72 9.32 26.13
N GLY A 216 -24.84 8.62 25.96
CA GLY A 216 -24.99 7.23 26.36
C GLY A 216 -26.30 6.60 25.88
N ALA A 217 -27.45 7.17 26.27
CA ALA A 217 -28.76 6.55 26.09
C ALA A 217 -29.24 6.35 24.64
N ASP A 218 -28.61 6.97 23.64
CA ASP A 218 -29.11 7.04 22.26
C ASP A 218 -28.26 6.23 21.24
N LEU A 219 -27.19 5.56 21.68
CA LEU A 219 -26.38 4.78 20.74
C LEU A 219 -27.09 3.49 20.28
N SER A 220 -27.88 2.86 21.15
CA SER A 220 -28.61 1.61 20.85
C SER A 220 -29.77 1.82 19.85
N SER A 221 -30.38 3.01 19.84
CA SER A 221 -31.32 3.47 18.81
C SER A 221 -30.57 3.73 17.49
N LYS A 222 -29.51 4.54 17.54
CA LYS A 222 -28.71 4.92 16.35
C LYS A 222 -28.01 3.73 15.67
N LEU A 223 -27.58 2.72 16.40
CA LEU A 223 -27.03 1.48 15.83
C LEU A 223 -28.07 0.70 15.01
N ARG A 224 -29.38 0.83 15.29
CA ARG A 224 -30.45 0.23 14.45
C ARG A 224 -30.70 1.01 13.16
N GLU A 225 -30.36 2.30 13.15
CA GLU A 225 -30.53 3.23 12.02
C GLU A 225 -29.41 3.09 10.96
N ILE A 226 -28.32 2.39 11.29
CA ILE A 226 -27.23 2.01 10.35
C ILE A 226 -27.73 1.14 9.19
N SER A 227 -28.85 0.44 9.38
CA SER A 227 -29.45 -0.41 8.34
C SER A 227 -30.07 0.43 7.23
N VAL A 228 -29.28 0.70 6.18
CA VAL A 228 -29.82 1.06 4.87
C VAL A 228 -30.80 -0.04 4.43
N ASP A 229 -31.88 0.33 3.74
CA ASP A 229 -33.09 -0.50 3.55
C ASP A 229 -32.94 -1.60 2.48
N VAL A 230 -31.81 -2.31 2.52
CA VAL A 230 -31.61 -3.60 1.84
C VAL A 230 -32.45 -4.64 2.57
N ASP A 231 -33.03 -5.59 1.83
CA ASP A 231 -33.95 -6.62 2.31
C ASP A 231 -33.53 -7.18 3.69
N LYS A 232 -34.27 -6.79 4.75
CA LYS A 232 -33.69 -6.34 6.04
C LYS A 232 -32.80 -7.32 6.82
N ASP A 233 -32.76 -8.59 6.47
CA ASP A 233 -31.94 -9.62 7.11
C ASP A 233 -31.16 -10.52 6.13
N TRP A 234 -31.15 -10.20 4.82
CA TRP A 234 -30.34 -10.95 3.86
C TRP A 234 -28.85 -10.76 4.11
N LYS A 235 -28.10 -11.86 4.04
CA LYS A 235 -26.64 -11.86 4.08
C LYS A 235 -26.10 -13.06 3.29
N PRO A 236 -24.88 -12.97 2.74
CA PRO A 236 -24.24 -14.10 2.07
C PRO A 236 -24.26 -15.37 2.91
N TYR A 237 -24.58 -16.52 2.31
CA TYR A 237 -24.76 -17.80 3.00
C TYR A 237 -23.58 -18.16 3.91
N TYR A 238 -22.35 -17.87 3.51
CA TYR A 238 -21.18 -18.13 4.35
C TYR A 238 -21.26 -17.46 5.73
N LEU A 239 -21.79 -16.23 5.83
CA LEU A 239 -21.99 -15.51 7.09
C LEU A 239 -23.12 -16.08 7.96
N THR A 240 -23.94 -17.01 7.45
CA THR A 240 -24.87 -17.80 8.28
C THR A 240 -24.18 -19.01 8.91
N THR A 241 -23.08 -19.49 8.32
CA THR A 241 -22.35 -20.69 8.76
C THR A 241 -21.25 -20.42 9.80
N LEU A 242 -20.83 -19.15 9.95
CA LEU A 242 -19.81 -18.75 10.91
C LEU A 242 -20.28 -18.93 12.36
N PRO A 243 -19.41 -19.44 13.27
CA PRO A 243 -19.75 -19.60 14.67
C PRO A 243 -19.79 -18.23 15.37
N LYS A 244 -20.84 -18.00 16.16
CA LYS A 244 -20.96 -16.79 17.00
C LYS A 244 -19.74 -16.64 17.90
N LEU A 245 -19.35 -15.38 18.13
CA LEU A 245 -18.24 -15.03 19.00
C LEU A 245 -18.43 -15.62 20.42
N PRO A 246 -17.37 -16.15 21.07
CA PRO A 246 -17.48 -16.75 22.40
C PRO A 246 -18.08 -15.82 23.46
N SER A 247 -18.86 -16.39 24.39
CA SER A 247 -19.59 -15.62 25.42
C SER A 247 -18.69 -14.79 26.33
N ASP A 248 -17.46 -15.25 26.60
CA ASP A 248 -16.47 -14.51 27.39
C ASP A 248 -15.93 -13.28 26.64
N VAL A 249 -15.90 -13.31 25.31
CA VAL A 249 -15.53 -12.17 24.47
C VAL A 249 -16.71 -11.21 24.34
N LEU A 250 -17.93 -11.72 24.09
CA LEU A 250 -19.15 -10.91 24.05
C LEU A 250 -19.37 -10.13 25.36
N ALA A 251 -19.07 -10.73 26.51
CA ALA A 251 -19.14 -10.09 27.82
C ALA A 251 -18.15 -8.91 28.01
N LYS A 252 -17.14 -8.75 27.13
CA LYS A 252 -16.22 -7.59 27.15
C LYS A 252 -16.82 -6.35 26.48
N ILE A 253 -17.81 -6.53 25.60
CA ILE A 253 -18.38 -5.46 24.76
C ILE A 253 -19.31 -4.56 25.60
N PRO A 254 -19.05 -3.24 25.69
CA PRO A 254 -19.89 -2.33 26.48
C PRO A 254 -21.18 -1.97 25.70
N VAL A 255 -22.24 -2.75 25.91
CA VAL A 255 -23.49 -2.71 25.13
C VAL A 255 -24.15 -1.32 25.09
N ASP A 256 -24.21 -0.60 26.21
CA ASP A 256 -25.04 0.62 26.33
C ASP A 256 -24.25 1.95 26.29
N ASN A 257 -22.91 1.92 26.28
CA ASN A 257 -22.09 3.13 26.38
C ASN A 257 -20.77 3.01 25.58
N MET A 258 -20.85 2.66 24.30
CA MET A 258 -19.67 2.73 23.43
C MET A 258 -19.31 4.19 23.11
N VAL A 259 -18.03 4.52 23.28
CA VAL A 259 -17.47 5.82 22.89
C VAL A 259 -17.34 5.85 21.37
N THR A 260 -17.74 6.97 20.78
CA THR A 260 -17.57 7.25 19.35
C THR A 260 -16.33 8.11 19.12
N PHE A 261 -15.57 7.74 18.10
CA PHE A 261 -14.28 8.33 17.77
C PHE A 261 -14.40 9.38 16.67
N HIS A 262 -13.75 10.53 16.84
CA HIS A 262 -13.72 11.55 15.78
C HIS A 262 -12.90 11.03 14.58
N PRO A 263 -13.30 11.30 13.32
CA PRO A 263 -12.50 10.90 12.14
C PRO A 263 -11.04 11.32 12.23
N ASP A 264 -10.79 12.60 12.56
CA ASP A 264 -9.43 13.13 12.75
C ASP A 264 -8.67 12.46 13.89
N PHE A 265 -9.35 12.00 14.95
CA PHE A 265 -8.68 11.25 16.01
C PHE A 265 -8.14 9.92 15.49
N ILE A 266 -8.94 9.17 14.71
CA ILE A 266 -8.50 7.91 14.11
C ILE A 266 -7.35 8.17 13.13
N HIS A 267 -7.49 9.17 12.26
CA HIS A 267 -6.46 9.51 11.28
C HIS A 267 -5.14 9.96 11.96
N ASN A 268 -5.20 10.83 12.97
CA ASN A 268 -4.02 11.32 13.69
C ASN A 268 -3.38 10.28 14.63
N THR A 269 -4.12 9.24 15.04
CA THR A 269 -3.63 8.19 15.96
C THR A 269 -2.96 7.04 15.22
N PHE A 270 -3.48 6.64 14.06
CA PHE A 270 -2.92 5.52 13.28
C PHE A 270 -2.16 5.97 12.04
N ASP A 271 -2.47 7.13 11.48
CA ASP A 271 -2.07 7.54 10.13
C ASP A 271 -2.47 6.45 9.10
N GLY A 272 -1.76 6.35 7.98
CA GLY A 272 -1.85 5.24 7.04
C GLY A 272 -2.62 5.58 5.77
N MET A 273 -2.06 5.12 4.65
CA MET A 273 -2.63 5.24 3.32
C MET A 273 -3.78 4.25 3.12
N ILE A 274 -4.66 4.55 2.17
CA ILE A 274 -5.67 3.59 1.71
C ILE A 274 -4.92 2.51 0.92
N TRP A 275 -5.07 1.24 1.30
CA TRP A 275 -4.45 0.11 0.57
C TRP A 275 -5.42 -0.53 -0.41
N SER A 276 -6.63 -0.76 0.07
CA SER A 276 -7.79 -1.19 -0.71
C SER A 276 -9.04 -0.52 -0.13
N PRO A 277 -10.19 -0.55 -0.81
CA PRO A 277 -11.40 0.11 -0.33
C PRO A 277 -11.76 -0.29 1.11
N GLY A 278 -11.84 0.73 1.98
CA GLY A 278 -12.10 0.57 3.41
C GLY A 278 -10.93 0.05 4.27
N LEU A 279 -9.82 -0.42 3.69
CA LEU A 279 -8.64 -0.92 4.41
C LEU A 279 -7.49 0.09 4.35
N ARG A 280 -6.97 0.48 5.51
CA ARG A 280 -5.80 1.35 5.62
C ARG A 280 -4.56 0.60 6.11
N PHE A 281 -3.40 1.03 5.63
CA PHE A 281 -2.09 0.49 5.97
C PHE A 281 -1.14 1.60 6.47
N VAL A 282 -0.56 1.38 7.65
CA VAL A 282 0.37 2.30 8.33
C VAL A 282 1.80 2.03 7.87
N LYS A 283 2.20 2.73 6.80
CA LYS A 283 3.52 2.64 6.19
C LYS A 283 4.62 3.17 7.13
N GLY A 284 5.76 2.49 7.14
CA GLY A 284 7.00 2.94 7.80
C GLY A 284 7.40 2.13 9.05
N PRO A 285 8.70 2.09 9.40
CA PRO A 285 9.23 1.20 10.44
C PRO A 285 8.93 1.64 11.88
N GLY A 286 8.29 2.81 12.08
CA GLY A 286 7.99 3.36 13.40
C GLY A 286 7.11 2.46 14.28
N PRO A 287 7.09 2.71 15.61
CA PRO A 287 6.24 1.96 16.54
C PRO A 287 4.77 2.16 16.19
N CYS A 288 4.06 1.06 15.94
CA CYS A 288 2.64 1.07 15.58
C CYS A 288 1.83 0.29 16.63
N PRO A 289 0.70 0.84 17.13
CA PRO A 289 -0.18 0.11 18.06
C PRO A 289 -0.95 -1.03 17.38
N LEU A 290 -0.98 -1.07 16.05
CA LEU A 290 -1.66 -2.08 15.25
C LEU A 290 -0.71 -3.26 14.97
N LYS A 291 -1.07 -4.46 15.44
CA LYS A 291 -0.28 -5.71 15.31
C LYS A 291 0.27 -5.94 13.90
N ASN A 292 -0.59 -5.74 12.90
CA ASN A 292 -0.34 -6.02 11.48
C ASN A 292 -0.29 -4.73 10.64
N ARG A 293 -0.15 -3.56 11.27
CA ARG A 293 -0.15 -2.22 10.63
C ARG A 293 -1.40 -1.87 9.81
N THR A 294 -2.45 -2.69 9.88
CA THR A 294 -3.71 -2.52 9.15
C THR A 294 -4.88 -2.18 10.08
N TYR A 295 -5.87 -1.46 9.54
CA TYR A 295 -7.17 -1.23 10.18
C TYR A 295 -8.24 -0.93 9.14
N TYR A 296 -9.51 -1.25 9.46
CA TYR A 296 -10.65 -0.96 8.59
C TYR A 296 -11.38 0.32 9.03
N LEU A 297 -11.71 1.19 8.06
CA LEU A 297 -12.64 2.31 8.19
C LEU A 297 -13.78 2.13 7.19
N LEU A 298 -14.96 1.74 7.66
CA LEU A 298 -16.09 1.35 6.81
C LEU A 298 -17.30 2.26 7.04
N GLY A 299 -18.05 2.54 5.98
CA GLY A 299 -19.28 3.34 6.02
C GLY A 299 -20.49 2.52 5.58
N PRO A 300 -21.60 2.53 6.31
CA PRO A 300 -22.79 1.73 5.96
C PRO A 300 -23.48 2.19 4.66
N HIS A 301 -23.19 3.41 4.19
CA HIS A 301 -23.70 3.93 2.93
C HIS A 301 -23.02 3.31 1.70
N THR A 302 -21.77 2.84 1.84
CA THR A 302 -21.01 2.20 0.76
C THR A 302 -20.96 0.68 0.94
N GLU A 303 -21.00 0.22 2.20
CA GLU A 303 -20.96 -1.17 2.60
C GLU A 303 -22.24 -1.58 3.34
N PRO A 304 -23.30 -2.03 2.63
CA PRO A 304 -24.58 -2.34 3.27
C PRO A 304 -24.60 -3.69 4.02
N PHE A 305 -23.56 -4.53 3.86
CA PHE A 305 -23.47 -5.88 4.44
C PHE A 305 -22.58 -5.95 5.69
N LEU A 306 -22.27 -4.80 6.29
CA LEU A 306 -21.53 -4.68 7.54
C LEU A 306 -22.25 -5.38 8.71
N PRO A 307 -21.52 -5.79 9.77
CA PRO A 307 -22.15 -6.32 10.98
C PRO A 307 -23.07 -5.26 11.61
N LYS A 308 -24.28 -5.66 12.01
CA LYS A 308 -25.27 -4.74 12.59
C LYS A 308 -24.88 -4.31 14.01
N LYS A 309 -24.12 -5.14 14.72
CA LYS A 309 -23.61 -4.88 16.08
C LYS A 309 -22.15 -5.33 16.24
N PRO A 310 -21.40 -4.71 17.17
CA PRO A 310 -20.09 -5.19 17.58
C PRO A 310 -20.13 -6.67 17.99
N GLY A 311 -19.15 -7.44 17.54
CA GLY A 311 -19.09 -8.90 17.76
C GLY A 311 -19.83 -9.75 16.73
N GLU A 312 -20.66 -9.17 15.85
CA GLU A 312 -21.27 -9.88 14.71
C GLU A 312 -20.31 -9.95 13.51
N HIS A 313 -20.54 -10.90 12.60
CA HIS A 313 -19.82 -10.98 11.32
C HIS A 313 -20.55 -10.17 10.24
N GLY A 314 -19.81 -9.73 9.22
CA GLY A 314 -20.37 -9.04 8.05
C GLY A 314 -19.55 -9.33 6.79
N ALA A 315 -19.80 -8.58 5.74
CA ALA A 315 -18.94 -8.51 4.57
C ALA A 315 -18.85 -7.06 4.07
N LYS A 316 -17.81 -6.77 3.31
CA LYS A 316 -17.74 -5.59 2.44
C LYS A 316 -17.66 -6.05 0.98
N LEU A 317 -17.93 -5.13 0.06
CA LEU A 317 -17.78 -5.34 -1.37
C LEU A 317 -16.46 -4.75 -1.86
N THR A 318 -15.93 -5.28 -2.96
CA THR A 318 -14.90 -4.59 -3.74
C THR A 318 -15.03 -4.93 -5.22
N ALA A 319 -14.67 -4.00 -6.11
CA ALA A 319 -14.57 -4.30 -7.53
C ALA A 319 -13.30 -5.09 -7.88
N PHE A 320 -12.18 -4.76 -7.21
CA PHE A 320 -10.85 -5.30 -7.51
C PHE A 320 -10.02 -5.48 -6.24
N PHE A 321 -9.04 -6.38 -6.30
CA PHE A 321 -8.04 -6.58 -5.26
C PHE A 321 -6.73 -5.89 -5.66
N ASN A 322 -6.15 -5.16 -4.72
CA ASN A 322 -4.76 -4.73 -4.83
C ASN A 322 -3.82 -5.92 -4.53
N VAL A 323 -2.52 -5.73 -4.77
CA VAL A 323 -1.45 -6.66 -4.38
C VAL A 323 -1.53 -6.98 -2.88
N ALA A 324 -1.01 -8.14 -2.46
CA ALA A 324 -0.91 -8.48 -1.04
C ALA A 324 0.11 -7.56 -0.33
N LEU A 325 -0.19 -7.10 0.88
CA LEU A 325 0.74 -6.24 1.64
C LEU A 325 2.05 -6.96 1.97
N GLU A 326 1.99 -8.29 2.09
CA GLU A 326 3.12 -9.19 2.31
C GLU A 326 4.10 -9.20 1.13
N GLU A 327 3.62 -8.97 -0.10
CA GLU A 327 4.46 -8.93 -1.31
C GLU A 327 5.21 -7.61 -1.47
N GLN A 328 4.63 -6.49 -1.00
CA GLN A 328 5.26 -5.15 -1.11
C GLN A 328 5.95 -4.67 0.18
N PHE A 329 5.51 -5.11 1.35
CA PHE A 329 5.96 -4.64 2.67
C PHE A 329 6.14 -5.78 3.69
N GLY A 330 6.49 -6.99 3.22
CA GLY A 330 6.71 -8.15 4.09
C GLY A 330 7.78 -7.94 5.17
N ASP A 331 8.71 -6.99 4.96
CA ASP A 331 9.73 -6.56 5.91
C ASP A 331 9.18 -5.73 7.10
N LEU A 332 8.06 -5.02 6.88
CA LEU A 332 7.39 -4.20 7.92
C LEU A 332 6.36 -5.00 8.75
N LEU A 333 5.97 -6.18 8.26
CA LEU A 333 5.08 -7.13 8.92
C LEU A 333 5.90 -8.09 9.80
N LYS A 334 5.27 -8.68 10.81
CA LYS A 334 5.94 -9.69 11.63
C LYS A 334 5.98 -11.04 10.91
N ASP A 335 7.04 -11.82 11.09
CA ASP A 335 7.19 -13.14 10.46
C ASP A 335 5.92 -14.00 10.63
N GLY A 336 5.30 -14.35 9.50
CA GLY A 336 4.08 -15.17 9.46
C GLY A 336 2.78 -14.47 9.91
N SER A 337 2.78 -13.15 10.10
CA SER A 337 1.54 -12.37 10.25
C SER A 337 0.89 -12.09 8.89
N ASN A 338 -0.44 -12.13 8.85
CA ASN A 338 -1.24 -11.79 7.68
C ASN A 338 -1.96 -10.45 7.93
N SER A 339 -1.83 -9.52 6.99
CA SER A 339 -2.40 -8.17 7.00
C SER A 339 -3.93 -8.11 7.13
N TYR A 340 -4.62 -9.20 6.81
CA TYR A 340 -6.07 -9.40 6.92
C TYR A 340 -6.50 -10.24 8.14
N GLU A 341 -5.58 -10.61 9.04
CA GLU A 341 -5.87 -11.31 10.29
C GLU A 341 -5.97 -10.33 11.47
N ASP A 342 -6.95 -10.52 12.36
CA ASP A 342 -6.99 -9.83 13.67
C ASP A 342 -6.91 -8.29 13.55
N VAL A 343 -7.59 -7.75 12.53
CA VAL A 343 -7.55 -6.34 12.11
C VAL A 343 -8.64 -5.55 12.84
N PRO A 344 -8.32 -4.45 13.55
CA PRO A 344 -9.34 -3.64 14.21
C PRO A 344 -10.22 -2.93 13.18
N MET A 345 -11.53 -2.94 13.41
CA MET A 345 -12.53 -2.40 12.50
C MET A 345 -13.34 -1.28 13.15
N PHE A 346 -13.50 -0.20 12.39
CA PHE A 346 -14.24 0.99 12.76
C PHE A 346 -15.35 1.26 11.75
N ILE A 347 -16.60 1.37 12.22
CA ILE A 347 -17.77 1.66 11.37
C ILE A 347 -18.26 3.07 11.66
N MET A 348 -18.58 3.83 10.61
CA MET A 348 -19.14 5.17 10.72
C MET A 348 -20.61 5.16 11.16
N VAL A 349 -20.91 5.94 12.20
CA VAL A 349 -22.23 6.15 12.80
C VAL A 349 -22.36 7.63 13.12
N ASN A 350 -23.25 8.35 12.43
CA ASN A 350 -23.44 9.81 12.59
C ASN A 350 -22.12 10.61 12.49
N ASN A 351 -21.37 10.40 11.40
CA ASN A 351 -20.07 11.03 11.10
C ASN A 351 -18.94 10.75 12.12
N ARG A 352 -19.13 9.80 13.05
CA ARG A 352 -18.13 9.36 14.03
C ARG A 352 -17.92 7.86 13.92
N TYR A 353 -16.76 7.36 14.30
CA TYR A 353 -16.43 5.95 14.18
C TYR A 353 -16.70 5.18 15.47
N VAL A 354 -17.25 3.96 15.38
CA VAL A 354 -17.39 3.03 16.51
C VAL A 354 -16.47 1.84 16.27
N TYR A 355 -15.72 1.43 17.30
CA TYR A 355 -14.90 0.22 17.24
C TYR A 355 -15.76 -1.04 17.39
N PHE A 356 -15.91 -1.80 16.30
CA PHE A 356 -16.78 -2.99 16.26
C PHE A 356 -16.10 -4.28 16.75
N GLY A 357 -14.77 -4.29 16.83
CA GLY A 357 -13.96 -5.44 17.23
C GLY A 357 -12.76 -5.65 16.29
N ASN A 358 -12.13 -6.82 16.42
CA ASN A 358 -11.08 -7.28 15.53
C ASN A 358 -11.63 -8.37 14.60
N TYR A 359 -11.33 -8.23 13.32
CA TYR A 359 -11.89 -9.03 12.23
C TYR A 359 -10.79 -9.70 11.42
N SER A 360 -11.06 -10.92 10.96
CA SER A 360 -10.19 -11.68 10.07
C SER A 360 -10.91 -12.05 8.78
N GLN A 361 -10.20 -12.02 7.66
CA GLN A 361 -10.65 -12.62 6.40
C GLN A 361 -10.17 -14.07 6.31
N THR A 362 -10.93 -14.98 6.91
CA THR A 362 -10.58 -16.42 7.00
C THR A 362 -10.94 -17.24 5.76
N ARG A 363 -11.73 -16.67 4.84
CA ARG A 363 -12.14 -17.27 3.57
C ARG A 363 -11.73 -16.38 2.41
N TRP A 364 -11.39 -17.00 1.29
CA TRP A 364 -11.17 -16.30 0.03
C TRP A 364 -12.44 -15.57 -0.44
N SER A 365 -12.22 -14.49 -1.20
CA SER A 365 -13.31 -13.69 -1.74
C SER A 365 -14.08 -14.45 -2.82
N ASP A 366 -15.42 -14.42 -2.75
CA ASP A 366 -16.27 -14.98 -3.81
C ASP A 366 -16.75 -13.84 -4.73
N LYS A 367 -16.68 -14.03 -6.06
CA LYS A 367 -17.27 -13.07 -7.04
C LYS A 367 -18.79 -13.12 -6.93
N LEU A 368 -19.46 -11.96 -6.95
CA LEU A 368 -20.92 -11.92 -7.03
C LEU A 368 -21.39 -12.44 -8.40
N ASP A 369 -22.36 -13.33 -8.39
CA ASP A 369 -23.14 -13.70 -9.57
C ASP A 369 -24.10 -12.56 -9.96
N TYR A 370 -24.68 -12.67 -11.16
CA TYR A 370 -25.61 -11.68 -11.71
C TYR A 370 -26.86 -11.48 -10.83
N ASP A 371 -27.49 -12.58 -10.38
CA ASP A 371 -28.73 -12.50 -9.61
C ASP A 371 -28.50 -11.82 -8.25
N THR A 372 -27.44 -12.18 -7.54
CA THR A 372 -27.02 -11.52 -6.29
C THR A 372 -26.69 -10.04 -6.51
N MET A 373 -25.97 -9.71 -7.60
CA MET A 373 -25.61 -8.34 -7.96
C MET A 373 -26.83 -7.48 -8.29
N MET A 374 -27.89 -8.06 -8.85
CA MET A 374 -29.10 -7.34 -9.23
C MET A 374 -30.16 -7.29 -8.12
N ALA A 375 -30.31 -8.36 -7.33
CA ALA A 375 -31.33 -8.46 -6.29
C ALA A 375 -30.92 -7.84 -4.95
N HIS A 376 -29.62 -7.91 -4.59
CA HIS A 376 -29.18 -7.57 -3.24
C HIS A 376 -28.22 -6.37 -3.16
N VAL A 377 -27.44 -6.06 -4.20
CA VAL A 377 -26.57 -4.86 -4.18
C VAL A 377 -27.38 -3.60 -4.50
N PRO A 378 -27.47 -2.62 -3.59
CA PRO A 378 -28.29 -1.43 -3.80
C PRO A 378 -27.75 -0.51 -4.89
N GLU A 379 -28.66 0.18 -5.56
CA GLU A 379 -28.34 1.09 -6.67
C GLU A 379 -27.37 2.22 -6.30
N HIS A 380 -27.47 2.76 -5.08
CA HIS A 380 -26.52 3.79 -4.61
C HIS A 380 -25.10 3.23 -4.38
N VAL A 381 -24.97 1.93 -4.07
CA VAL A 381 -23.67 1.26 -3.95
C VAL A 381 -23.07 1.04 -5.33
N LYS A 382 -23.87 0.64 -6.33
CA LYS A 382 -23.43 0.56 -7.74
C LYS A 382 -22.91 1.92 -8.23
N LYS A 383 -23.64 3.00 -7.95
CA LYS A 383 -23.24 4.38 -8.27
C LYS A 383 -21.97 4.82 -7.55
N PHE A 384 -21.86 4.53 -6.24
CA PHE A 384 -20.62 4.77 -5.50
C PHE A 384 -19.41 4.09 -6.17
N TRP A 385 -19.50 2.80 -6.51
CA TRP A 385 -18.42 2.09 -7.20
C TRP A 385 -18.16 2.61 -8.62
N ALA A 386 -19.21 2.98 -9.36
CA ALA A 386 -19.05 3.57 -10.70
C ALA A 386 -18.33 4.93 -10.65
N SER A 387 -18.65 5.77 -9.66
CA SER A 387 -17.93 7.01 -9.38
C SER A 387 -16.47 6.71 -9.01
N GLU A 388 -16.21 5.89 -7.98
CA GLU A 388 -14.86 5.61 -7.49
C GLU A 388 -13.93 5.04 -8.58
N LEU A 389 -14.43 4.13 -9.43
CA LEU A 389 -13.67 3.54 -10.53
C LEU A 389 -13.40 4.53 -11.69
N THR A 390 -14.16 5.62 -11.79
CA THR A 390 -14.04 6.62 -12.87
C THR A 390 -13.48 7.96 -12.40
N THR A 391 -13.27 8.13 -11.09
CA THR A 391 -12.55 9.26 -10.48
C THR A 391 -11.21 9.51 -11.17
N ALA A 392 -10.97 10.76 -11.60
CA ALA A 392 -9.76 11.17 -12.30
C ALA A 392 -8.47 10.99 -11.48
N CYS A 393 -8.59 10.95 -10.15
CA CYS A 393 -7.51 10.71 -9.20
C CYS A 393 -7.49 9.26 -8.65
N ARG A 394 -8.07 8.29 -9.38
CA ARG A 394 -7.99 6.87 -8.98
C ARG A 394 -6.56 6.37 -8.96
N GLU A 395 -6.28 5.41 -8.07
CA GLU A 395 -4.97 4.78 -7.95
C GLU A 395 -4.54 4.05 -9.24
N GLU A 396 -3.23 3.97 -9.48
CA GLU A 396 -2.65 3.34 -10.67
C GLU A 396 -3.06 1.85 -10.77
N TRP A 397 -3.04 1.12 -9.64
CA TRP A 397 -3.43 -0.29 -9.60
C TRP A 397 -4.90 -0.53 -9.98
N VAL A 398 -5.80 0.45 -9.72
CA VAL A 398 -7.21 0.39 -10.14
C VAL A 398 -7.33 0.61 -11.65
N THR A 399 -6.56 1.55 -12.19
CA THR A 399 -6.45 1.77 -13.65
C THR A 399 -5.97 0.51 -14.35
N ASP A 400 -4.97 -0.16 -13.79
CA ASP A 400 -4.43 -1.43 -14.30
C ASP A 400 -5.42 -2.60 -14.18
N ALA A 401 -6.23 -2.64 -13.12
CA ALA A 401 -7.28 -3.64 -12.95
C ALA A 401 -8.43 -3.44 -13.96
N LEU A 402 -8.88 -2.20 -14.16
CA LEU A 402 -9.84 -1.83 -15.20
C LEU A 402 -9.31 -2.18 -16.61
N LYS A 403 -8.02 -1.90 -16.87
CA LYS A 403 -7.34 -2.26 -18.12
C LYS A 403 -7.42 -3.76 -18.39
N LYS A 404 -6.98 -4.58 -17.42
CA LYS A 404 -6.98 -6.05 -17.52
C LYS A 404 -8.39 -6.64 -17.63
N HIS A 405 -9.41 -5.98 -17.06
CA HIS A 405 -10.78 -6.46 -17.06
C HIS A 405 -11.54 -6.18 -18.37
N PHE A 406 -11.45 -4.95 -18.90
CA PHE A 406 -12.23 -4.54 -20.08
C PHE A 406 -11.48 -4.66 -21.41
N PHE A 407 -10.15 -4.76 -21.39
CA PHE A 407 -9.32 -4.79 -22.59
C PHE A 407 -8.37 -5.98 -22.52
N GLU A 408 -8.85 -7.13 -22.97
CA GLU A 408 -8.09 -8.38 -22.97
C GLU A 408 -6.71 -8.19 -23.61
N LYS A 409 -5.68 -8.67 -22.91
CA LYS A 409 -4.29 -8.53 -23.36
C LYS A 409 -4.02 -9.56 -24.46
N PRO A 410 -3.45 -9.18 -25.61
CA PRO A 410 -3.06 -10.12 -26.65
C PRO A 410 -2.21 -11.26 -26.08
N GLU A 411 -2.54 -12.50 -26.45
CA GLU A 411 -1.75 -13.68 -26.13
C GLU A 411 -0.69 -13.95 -27.23
N TYR A 412 0.41 -14.59 -26.86
CA TYR A 412 1.45 -14.94 -27.82
C TYR A 412 1.08 -16.22 -28.60
N GLU A 413 0.54 -16.05 -29.81
CA GLU A 413 0.23 -17.17 -30.73
C GLU A 413 1.46 -17.72 -31.49
N GLY A 414 2.62 -17.05 -31.37
CA GLY A 414 3.84 -17.45 -32.08
C GLY A 414 4.42 -18.77 -31.58
N ARG A 415 5.21 -19.45 -32.43
CA ARG A 415 5.81 -20.73 -32.03
C ARG A 415 7.05 -20.50 -31.19
N LEU A 416 7.04 -21.01 -29.95
CA LEU A 416 8.26 -21.22 -29.18
C LEU A 416 8.92 -22.51 -29.67
N TYR A 417 10.12 -22.39 -30.23
CA TYR A 417 10.94 -23.55 -30.57
C TYR A 417 11.83 -23.84 -29.36
N THR A 418 11.62 -24.98 -28.71
CA THR A 418 12.57 -25.49 -27.72
C THR A 418 13.89 -25.80 -28.43
N ALA A 419 15.00 -25.43 -27.79
CA ALA A 419 16.31 -25.88 -28.26
C ALA A 419 16.31 -27.41 -28.29
N LEU A 420 16.60 -27.99 -29.46
CA LEU A 420 16.69 -29.43 -29.62
C LEU A 420 17.85 -29.93 -28.75
N GLY A 421 17.52 -30.62 -27.68
CA GLY A 421 18.52 -31.31 -26.85
C GLY A 421 19.26 -32.33 -27.70
N ASP A 422 20.59 -32.23 -27.68
CA ASP A 422 21.59 -33.04 -28.36
C ASP A 422 21.08 -34.33 -29.05
N GLU A 423 20.92 -34.29 -30.38
CA GLU A 423 21.38 -35.41 -31.21
C GLU A 423 21.78 -34.94 -32.61
N ALA A 424 22.93 -35.45 -33.07
CA ALA A 424 23.74 -34.86 -34.12
C ALA A 424 23.07 -34.77 -35.51
N THR A 425 23.49 -33.74 -36.28
CA THR A 425 23.45 -33.70 -37.76
C THR A 425 22.15 -33.24 -38.44
N VAL A 426 21.49 -32.16 -37.96
CA VAL A 426 20.40 -31.50 -38.72
C VAL A 426 20.68 -30.02 -38.99
N ASN A 427 21.27 -29.75 -40.17
CA ASN A 427 21.32 -28.46 -40.90
C ASN A 427 21.16 -27.15 -40.09
N SER A 428 22.29 -26.53 -39.72
CA SER A 428 22.38 -25.15 -39.20
C SER A 428 21.50 -24.12 -39.96
N ALA A 429 21.37 -24.23 -41.28
CA ALA A 429 20.52 -23.33 -42.07
C ALA A 429 19.02 -23.37 -41.66
N LYS A 430 18.49 -24.53 -41.28
CA LYS A 430 17.09 -24.66 -40.82
C LYS A 430 16.90 -24.09 -39.43
N GLU A 431 17.88 -24.28 -38.55
CA GLU A 431 17.88 -23.69 -37.20
C GLU A 431 17.91 -22.16 -37.27
N VAL A 432 18.73 -21.59 -38.14
CA VAL A 432 18.77 -20.14 -38.41
C VAL A 432 17.41 -19.63 -38.94
N GLU A 433 16.77 -20.34 -39.88
CA GLU A 433 15.44 -19.97 -40.39
C GLU A 433 14.37 -20.01 -39.28
N LEU A 434 14.38 -21.04 -38.42
CA LEU A 434 13.45 -21.17 -37.29
C LEU A 434 13.67 -20.07 -36.25
N HIS A 435 14.93 -19.75 -35.93
CA HIS A 435 15.28 -18.67 -35.00
C HIS A 435 14.92 -17.29 -35.57
N GLU A 436 15.16 -17.05 -36.87
CA GLU A 436 14.74 -15.80 -37.54
C GLU A 436 13.21 -15.66 -37.52
N LYS A 437 12.47 -16.74 -37.77
CA LYS A 437 11.01 -16.74 -37.67
C LYS A 437 10.54 -16.46 -36.25
N MET A 438 11.07 -17.15 -35.24
CA MET A 438 10.75 -16.88 -33.83
C MET A 438 11.06 -15.42 -33.46
N THR A 439 12.17 -14.88 -33.93
CA THR A 439 12.54 -13.47 -33.72
C THR A 439 11.52 -12.52 -34.36
N LYS A 440 10.97 -12.84 -35.54
CA LYS A 440 9.92 -12.06 -36.20
C LYS A 440 8.58 -12.17 -35.46
N ASP A 441 8.18 -13.37 -35.07
CA ASP A 441 6.93 -13.63 -34.32
C ASP A 441 6.96 -12.89 -32.96
N VAL A 442 8.07 -12.96 -32.22
CA VAL A 442 8.26 -12.23 -30.94
C VAL A 442 8.28 -10.71 -31.15
N LYS A 443 8.93 -10.19 -32.21
CA LYS A 443 8.91 -8.75 -32.51
C LYS A 443 7.50 -8.24 -32.81
N LYS A 444 6.75 -8.96 -33.64
CA LYS A 444 5.34 -8.65 -33.96
C LYS A 444 4.49 -8.60 -32.69
N TYR A 445 4.64 -9.59 -31.81
CA TYR A 445 3.92 -9.60 -30.53
C TYR A 445 4.32 -8.43 -29.60
N ILE A 446 5.58 -8.03 -29.56
CA ILE A 446 6.02 -6.84 -28.80
C ILE A 446 5.41 -5.56 -29.37
N GLU A 447 5.25 -5.46 -30.70
CA GLU A 447 4.57 -4.34 -31.35
C GLU A 447 3.06 -4.33 -31.02
N GLU A 448 2.38 -5.48 -31.09
CA GLU A 448 0.98 -5.67 -30.69
C GLU A 448 0.75 -5.31 -29.21
N LEU A 449 1.64 -5.73 -28.30
CA LEU A 449 1.57 -5.35 -26.89
C LEU A 449 1.75 -3.84 -26.67
N ARG A 450 2.61 -3.18 -27.45
CA ARG A 450 2.80 -1.71 -27.37
C ARG A 450 1.61 -0.94 -27.92
N GLU A 451 0.94 -1.48 -28.93
CA GLU A 451 -0.29 -0.91 -29.47
C GLU A 451 -1.46 -1.10 -28.51
N TRP A 452 -1.65 -2.32 -27.99
CA TRP A 452 -2.63 -2.63 -26.96
C TRP A 452 -2.44 -1.76 -25.71
N GLU A 453 -1.23 -1.64 -25.17
CA GLU A 453 -0.97 -0.84 -23.96
C GLU A 453 -1.37 0.64 -24.17
N ARG A 454 -1.07 1.19 -25.35
CA ARG A 454 -1.43 2.58 -25.70
C ARG A 454 -2.94 2.74 -25.85
N GLU A 455 -3.59 1.84 -26.60
CA GLU A 455 -5.02 1.90 -26.83
C GLU A 455 -5.82 1.63 -25.56
N ALA A 456 -5.45 0.62 -24.78
CA ALA A 456 -6.12 0.26 -23.55
C ALA A 456 -5.97 1.37 -22.50
N ASN A 457 -4.78 1.96 -22.30
CA ASN A 457 -4.63 3.12 -21.41
C ASN A 457 -5.49 4.31 -21.87
N MET A 458 -5.55 4.60 -23.18
CA MET A 458 -6.43 5.62 -23.72
C MET A 458 -7.91 5.31 -23.44
N ARG A 459 -8.38 4.10 -23.76
CA ARG A 459 -9.77 3.68 -23.55
C ARG A 459 -10.15 3.69 -22.06
N VAL A 460 -9.28 3.19 -21.17
CA VAL A 460 -9.47 3.23 -19.70
C VAL A 460 -9.52 4.66 -19.16
N SER A 461 -8.77 5.61 -19.74
CA SER A 461 -8.88 7.03 -19.38
C SER A 461 -10.21 7.67 -19.81
N MET A 462 -10.92 7.07 -20.77
CA MET A 462 -12.20 7.55 -21.30
C MET A 462 -13.43 6.83 -20.71
N ILE A 463 -13.25 5.86 -19.80
CA ILE A 463 -14.36 5.19 -19.12
C ILE A 463 -15.12 6.21 -18.26
N LYS A 464 -16.43 6.30 -18.47
CA LYS A 464 -17.38 7.15 -17.73
C LYS A 464 -18.21 6.32 -16.76
N GLU A 465 -18.79 6.97 -15.75
CA GLU A 465 -19.65 6.33 -14.73
C GLU A 465 -20.74 5.45 -15.37
N ASP A 466 -21.46 5.97 -16.37
CA ASP A 466 -22.51 5.24 -17.12
C ASP A 466 -22.02 3.91 -17.73
N PHE A 467 -20.76 3.84 -18.17
CA PHE A 467 -20.19 2.61 -18.73
C PHE A 467 -20.00 1.55 -17.65
N ILE A 468 -19.58 1.95 -16.45
CA ILE A 468 -19.43 1.04 -15.31
C ILE A 468 -20.80 0.61 -14.77
N LEU A 469 -21.78 1.52 -14.70
CA LEU A 469 -23.16 1.18 -14.33
C LEU A 469 -23.74 0.13 -15.28
N GLN A 470 -23.62 0.34 -16.60
CA GLN A 470 -24.04 -0.66 -17.59
C GLN A 470 -23.25 -1.98 -17.45
N ALA A 471 -21.96 -1.93 -17.14
CA ALA A 471 -21.16 -3.14 -16.94
C ALA A 471 -21.63 -3.96 -15.72
N PHE A 472 -22.19 -3.33 -14.68
CA PHE A 472 -22.82 -4.05 -13.56
C PHE A 472 -24.13 -4.75 -13.95
N GLU A 473 -24.85 -4.24 -14.96
CA GLU A 473 -26.15 -4.76 -15.43
C GLU A 473 -26.05 -5.75 -16.61
N ARG A 474 -24.91 -5.85 -17.28
CA ARG A 474 -24.69 -6.82 -18.37
C ARG A 474 -24.67 -8.27 -17.89
N ALA A 475 -24.95 -9.20 -18.79
CA ALA A 475 -24.72 -10.63 -18.58
C ALA A 475 -23.23 -10.97 -18.66
N ASP A 476 -22.81 -12.06 -18.00
CA ASP A 476 -21.38 -12.46 -17.96
C ASP A 476 -20.77 -12.82 -19.34
N ALA A 477 -21.60 -13.00 -20.37
CA ALA A 477 -21.21 -13.33 -21.74
C ALA A 477 -21.31 -12.15 -22.73
N ASP A 478 -21.64 -10.94 -22.27
CA ASP A 478 -21.74 -9.75 -23.11
C ASP A 478 -20.36 -9.15 -23.43
N ASP A 479 -20.27 -8.39 -24.53
CA ASP A 479 -19.09 -7.58 -24.91
C ASP A 479 -19.49 -6.09 -24.94
N PRO A 480 -18.83 -5.17 -24.21
CA PRO A 480 -17.74 -5.41 -23.24
C PRO A 480 -18.17 -6.20 -22.00
N PRO A 481 -17.26 -6.97 -21.38
CA PRO A 481 -17.55 -7.91 -20.30
C PRO A 481 -18.24 -7.25 -19.11
N ALA A 482 -19.08 -8.02 -18.42
CA ALA A 482 -19.74 -7.57 -17.21
C ALA A 482 -18.75 -7.43 -16.04
N LEU A 483 -18.90 -6.33 -15.31
CA LEU A 483 -18.21 -6.09 -14.05
C LEU A 483 -19.06 -6.66 -12.91
N ARG A 484 -18.41 -7.37 -11.98
CA ARG A 484 -19.04 -7.82 -10.73
C ARG A 484 -18.15 -7.42 -9.57
N LEU A 485 -18.80 -7.11 -8.45
CA LEU A 485 -18.12 -6.95 -7.18
C LEU A 485 -17.76 -8.33 -6.60
N TRP A 486 -16.96 -8.33 -5.54
CA TRP A 486 -16.50 -9.49 -4.80
C TRP A 486 -16.83 -9.33 -3.31
N TRP A 487 -17.15 -10.43 -2.66
CA TRP A 487 -17.33 -10.51 -1.21
C TRP A 487 -16.00 -10.55 -0.48
N GLU A 488 -15.69 -9.55 0.33
CA GLU A 488 -14.66 -9.66 1.37
C GLU A 488 -15.34 -9.98 2.71
N TYR A 489 -15.23 -11.23 3.15
CA TYR A 489 -15.88 -11.71 4.37
C TYR A 489 -15.15 -11.26 5.63
N LEU A 490 -15.89 -10.61 6.52
CA LEU A 490 -15.38 -10.02 7.76
C LEU A 490 -15.87 -10.86 8.96
N GLN A 491 -15.06 -11.85 9.35
CA GLN A 491 -15.32 -12.64 10.56
C GLN A 491 -14.78 -11.91 11.80
N CYS A 492 -15.65 -11.41 12.69
CA CYS A 492 -15.23 -11.00 14.03
C CYS A 492 -14.54 -12.17 14.76
N VAL A 493 -13.31 -11.96 15.25
CA VAL A 493 -12.51 -12.96 15.96
C VAL A 493 -12.26 -12.61 17.43
N ASP A 494 -12.21 -11.33 17.78
CA ASP A 494 -12.05 -10.86 19.17
C ASP A 494 -12.63 -9.45 19.34
N TRP A 495 -12.83 -9.01 20.59
CA TRP A 495 -13.10 -7.61 20.92
C TRP A 495 -12.12 -7.16 22.01
N LYS A 496 -11.13 -6.36 21.63
CA LYS A 496 -9.96 -6.07 22.47
C LYS A 496 -10.23 -4.91 23.42
N LYS A 497 -10.74 -5.23 24.61
CA LYS A 497 -11.05 -4.28 25.67
C LYS A 497 -9.90 -3.32 26.00
N ASP A 498 -8.67 -3.81 26.05
CA ASP A 498 -7.50 -2.98 26.41
C ASP A 498 -7.13 -2.00 25.29
N PHE A 499 -7.23 -2.43 24.03
CA PHE A 499 -7.05 -1.57 22.86
C PHE A 499 -8.14 -0.49 22.80
N TYR A 500 -9.40 -0.87 22.99
CA TYR A 500 -10.52 0.09 23.09
C TYR A 500 -10.31 1.08 24.24
N GLY A 501 -9.98 0.62 25.44
CA GLY A 501 -9.73 1.46 26.62
C GLY A 501 -8.55 2.42 26.42
N PHE A 502 -7.49 1.98 25.73
CA PHE A 502 -6.38 2.81 25.28
C PHE A 502 -6.85 3.94 24.34
N LEU A 503 -7.65 3.62 23.32
CA LEU A 503 -8.18 4.64 22.39
C LEU A 503 -9.10 5.65 23.08
N VAL A 504 -9.99 5.20 23.97
CA VAL A 504 -10.84 6.08 24.79
C VAL A 504 -9.99 7.02 25.66
N THR A 505 -8.91 6.49 26.24
CA THR A 505 -7.96 7.27 27.07
C THR A 505 -7.07 8.21 26.25
N LEU A 506 -6.80 7.91 24.98
CA LEU A 506 -6.11 8.83 24.08
C LEU A 506 -7.04 9.96 23.62
N GLN A 507 -8.25 9.64 23.17
CA GLN A 507 -9.19 10.65 22.67
C GLN A 507 -9.56 11.66 23.77
N SER A 508 -9.80 11.21 25.00
CA SER A 508 -10.18 12.09 26.11
C SER A 508 -9.11 13.12 26.52
N ARG A 509 -7.86 12.98 26.05
CA ARG A 509 -6.79 13.97 26.27
C ARG A 509 -6.97 15.24 25.42
N ASN A 510 -7.74 15.18 24.33
CA ASN A 510 -8.04 16.34 23.51
C ASN A 510 -9.55 16.57 23.43
N ALA A 511 -10.01 17.64 24.07
CA ALA A 511 -11.42 18.02 24.12
C ALA A 511 -12.00 18.37 22.74
N ASP A 512 -11.18 18.71 21.74
CA ASP A 512 -11.67 19.00 20.39
C ASP A 512 -12.22 17.75 19.68
N TYR A 513 -11.75 16.54 20.03
CA TYR A 513 -12.30 15.29 19.51
C TYR A 513 -13.58 14.83 20.23
N LEU A 514 -14.01 15.52 21.29
CA LEU A 514 -15.25 15.23 22.03
C LEU A 514 -16.45 16.05 21.54
N LYS A 515 -16.19 17.06 20.70
CA LYS A 515 -17.18 17.73 19.85
C LYS A 515 -17.51 16.81 18.68
#